data_AF-A0A7V8IYX4-F1
#
_entry.id   AF-A0A7V8IYX4-F1
#
_cell.length_a   1.000
_cell.length_b   1.000
_cell.length_c   1.000
_cell.angle_alpha   90.00
_cell.angle_beta   90.00
_cell.angle_gamma   90.00
#
_symmetry.space_group_name_H-M   'P 1'
#
loop_
_entity.id
_entity.type
_entity.pdbx_description
1 polymer ?
#
loop_
_entity_poly.entity_id
_entity_poly.type
_entity_poly.pdbx_seq_one_letter_code
_entity_poly.pdbx_strand_id
1 'polypeptide(L)'
;MGLSMGISLTNGALSLFHDAVRMERLVVVGLKMAELGNQNLREDVLGVPLAAKKLFRSMGIDHTSFDINGKDGALPIDLSVPLGRPELVESFDMVTNFGTMEHVTRQYQGWLNVHSLAKVGGLFLHILPETGTWPGYCEYRYGEDFFPALAACCDYEILKLSRCGVDGDRKCFAAMMRKKGSAFPSESEFFSKVRIDGQATPVSGPLTARRLAGMSAALLDDLYASRGAGSIPQGDSRGTGIPLAGSFLTRPLARAGSLLWQGKVFYPATSTLINKVLGIRLFVARVYVGESWFDGKPAIIVDYQGTSWLCGPIRDEIREVSPGLYLGMAYLRTAARKRVLHFVLDLTPGESPPRFSRRALGILSSILVIAGTLGLLFPAQMTFTTAAAPFHQFHIVAGFLGGLIALFGRNGHTRAFHLAFGLASLYQAVASHSGLFPATYFRWTRADDVVHIVLGVALIALAALGGGFLKRRQAKLRRRQADQNGI
;
A
#
# COMPACT_ATOMS: atom_id res chain seq x y z
N MET A 1 6.49 -6.69 -8.59
CA MET A 1 6.48 -6.00 -9.90
C MET A 1 6.43 -4.52 -9.61
N GLY A 2 7.59 -3.85 -9.69
CA GLY A 2 7.65 -2.39 -9.60
C GLY A 2 7.23 -1.81 -10.94
N LEU A 3 6.17 -1.01 -10.96
CA LEU A 3 5.83 -0.20 -12.13
C LEU A 3 6.89 0.91 -12.23
N SER A 4 7.94 0.65 -13.02
CA SER A 4 8.85 1.67 -13.54
C SER A 4 8.06 2.38 -14.64
N MET A 5 7.48 3.54 -14.31
CA MET A 5 7.03 4.49 -15.33
C MET A 5 8.30 5.19 -15.81
N GLY A 6 8.73 4.92 -17.04
CA GLY A 6 9.82 5.69 -17.63
C GLY A 6 9.42 7.16 -17.65
N ILE A 7 10.17 8.00 -16.94
CA ILE A 7 9.98 9.45 -17.00
C ILE A 7 10.52 9.90 -18.36
N SER A 8 9.76 10.77 -19.04
CA SER A 8 10.11 11.19 -20.39
C SER A 8 10.87 12.52 -20.37
N LEU A 9 12.01 12.56 -21.06
CA LEU A 9 12.76 13.76 -21.32
C LEU A 9 11.90 14.70 -22.18
N THR A 10 11.47 15.82 -21.59
CA THR A 10 10.63 16.81 -22.26
C THR A 10 11.47 17.79 -23.09
N ASN A 11 10.83 18.50 -24.03
CA ASN A 11 11.47 19.61 -24.75
C ASN A 11 12.05 20.67 -23.79
N GLY A 12 11.43 20.86 -22.61
CA GLY A 12 11.95 21.74 -21.56
C GLY A 12 13.30 21.26 -21.00
N ALA A 13 13.48 19.96 -20.80
CA ALA A 13 14.73 19.39 -20.29
C ALA A 13 15.89 19.58 -21.27
N LEU A 14 15.66 19.29 -22.55
CA LEU A 14 16.66 19.52 -23.59
C LEU A 14 16.98 21.00 -23.77
N SER A 15 15.95 21.87 -23.73
CA SER A 15 16.14 23.33 -23.79
C SER A 15 17.02 23.84 -22.63
N LEU A 16 16.76 23.38 -21.41
CA LEU A 16 17.56 23.75 -20.24
C LEU A 16 19.02 23.26 -20.35
N PHE A 17 19.22 22.05 -20.87
CA PHE A 17 20.56 21.54 -21.16
C PHE A 17 21.29 22.39 -22.22
N HIS A 18 20.63 22.74 -23.32
CA HIS A 18 21.22 23.61 -24.35
C HIS A 18 21.55 25.01 -23.80
N ASP A 19 20.69 25.56 -22.94
CA ASP A 19 20.97 26.81 -22.25
C ASP A 19 22.21 26.72 -21.37
N ALA A 20 22.39 25.62 -20.63
CA ALA A 20 23.59 25.40 -19.83
C ALA A 20 24.84 25.37 -20.71
N VAL A 21 24.84 24.59 -21.79
CA VAL A 21 25.98 24.51 -22.73
C VAL A 21 26.32 25.90 -23.30
N ARG A 22 25.32 26.69 -23.68
CA ARG A 22 25.52 28.02 -24.27
C ARG A 22 25.97 29.06 -23.25
N MET A 23 25.26 29.18 -22.13
CA MET A 23 25.50 30.23 -21.12
C MET A 23 26.84 30.00 -20.41
N GLU A 24 27.17 28.73 -20.14
CA GLU A 24 28.38 28.34 -19.42
C GLU A 24 29.54 27.94 -20.36
N ARG A 25 29.35 28.07 -21.68
CA ARG A 25 30.35 27.76 -22.71
C ARG A 25 30.98 26.38 -22.49
N LEU A 26 30.16 25.39 -22.18
CA LEU A 26 30.62 24.05 -21.81
C LEU A 26 31.19 23.32 -23.03
N VAL A 27 32.31 22.64 -22.84
CA VAL A 27 32.80 21.64 -23.79
C VAL A 27 32.04 20.35 -23.53
N VAL A 28 31.18 19.96 -24.47
CA VAL A 28 30.28 18.81 -24.32
C VAL A 28 31.02 17.47 -24.35
N VAL A 29 32.01 17.34 -25.22
CA VAL A 29 32.79 16.11 -25.36
C VAL A 29 33.65 15.90 -24.11
N GLY A 30 33.47 14.76 -23.45
CA GLY A 30 34.16 14.39 -22.20
C GLY A 30 33.54 14.96 -20.93
N LEU A 31 32.45 15.73 -21.03
CA LEU A 31 31.73 16.24 -19.86
C LEU A 31 31.17 15.07 -19.03
N LYS A 32 31.42 15.06 -17.72
CA LYS A 32 30.88 14.03 -16.82
C LYS A 32 29.50 14.42 -16.32
N MET A 33 28.49 13.67 -16.73
CA MET A 33 27.10 13.93 -16.40
C MET A 33 26.48 12.80 -15.58
N ALA A 34 25.85 13.16 -14.46
CA ALA A 34 24.99 12.30 -13.68
C ALA A 34 23.52 12.62 -13.96
N GLU A 35 22.76 11.66 -14.46
CA GLU A 35 21.31 11.76 -14.65
C GLU A 35 20.58 11.01 -13.53
N LEU A 36 19.68 11.69 -12.83
CA LEU A 36 18.76 11.03 -11.91
C LEU A 36 17.61 10.40 -12.70
N GLY A 37 17.38 9.11 -12.52
CA GLY A 37 16.45 8.29 -13.29
C GLY A 37 17.06 7.73 -14.57
N ASN A 38 16.30 6.89 -15.29
CA ASN A 38 16.63 6.46 -16.66
C ASN A 38 15.66 7.11 -17.66
N GLN A 39 15.90 8.39 -17.97
CA GLN A 39 14.95 9.19 -18.76
C GLN A 39 14.80 8.64 -20.19
N ASN A 40 13.62 8.79 -20.78
CA ASN A 40 13.34 8.37 -22.17
C ASN A 40 12.86 9.54 -23.03
N LEU A 41 13.36 9.68 -24.25
CA LEU A 41 12.79 10.65 -25.19
C LEU A 41 11.33 10.29 -25.51
N ARG A 42 10.48 11.30 -25.58
CA ARG A 42 9.09 11.16 -26.03
C ARG A 42 9.10 10.78 -27.52
N GLU A 43 8.28 9.79 -27.87
CA GLU A 43 8.24 9.06 -29.14
C GLU A 43 8.51 9.87 -30.42
N ASP A 44 9.36 9.33 -31.30
CA ASP A 44 9.30 9.55 -32.74
C ASP A 44 8.81 8.27 -33.47
N VAL A 45 8.44 8.44 -34.74
CA VAL A 45 7.57 7.68 -35.69
C VAL A 45 7.54 6.13 -35.61
N LEU A 46 8.47 5.48 -34.90
CA LEU A 46 8.59 4.02 -34.78
C LEU A 46 8.08 3.44 -33.44
N GLY A 47 7.66 4.27 -32.48
CA GLY A 47 7.00 3.81 -31.24
C GLY A 47 7.91 3.09 -30.25
N VAL A 48 9.24 3.26 -30.33
CA VAL A 48 10.20 2.67 -29.38
C VAL A 48 10.87 3.78 -28.57
N PRO A 49 10.70 3.83 -27.23
CA PRO A 49 11.33 4.85 -26.39
C PRO A 49 12.86 4.78 -26.49
N LEU A 50 13.50 5.91 -26.82
CA LEU A 50 14.95 6.02 -26.82
C LEU A 50 15.45 6.52 -25.46
N ALA A 51 16.25 5.72 -24.76
CA ALA A 51 16.86 6.14 -23.50
C ALA A 51 17.75 7.38 -23.70
N ALA A 52 17.59 8.40 -22.86
CA ALA A 52 18.34 9.65 -22.88
C ALA A 52 19.85 9.41 -22.77
N LYS A 53 20.26 8.36 -22.04
CA LYS A 53 21.65 7.90 -21.98
C LYS A 53 22.28 7.68 -23.37
N LYS A 54 21.53 7.14 -24.34
CA LYS A 54 22.04 6.94 -25.71
C LYS A 54 22.26 8.27 -26.42
N LEU A 55 21.32 9.21 -26.25
CA LEU A 55 21.44 10.56 -26.80
C LEU A 55 22.69 11.27 -26.25
N PHE A 56 22.81 11.40 -24.93
CA PHE A 56 23.93 12.12 -24.34
C PHE A 56 25.29 11.49 -24.67
N ARG A 57 25.39 10.15 -24.71
CA ARG A 57 26.61 9.46 -25.15
C ARG A 57 26.96 9.74 -26.62
N SER A 58 25.97 9.84 -27.50
CA SER A 58 26.21 10.19 -28.91
C SER A 58 26.79 11.61 -29.08
N MET A 59 26.56 12.50 -28.10
CA MET A 59 27.17 13.83 -28.04
C MET A 59 28.59 13.82 -27.44
N GLY A 60 29.12 12.66 -27.03
CA GLY A 60 30.44 12.52 -26.41
C GLY A 60 30.47 12.75 -24.90
N ILE A 61 29.32 12.80 -24.22
CA ILE A 61 29.22 12.98 -22.76
C ILE A 61 29.51 11.65 -22.04
N ASP A 62 30.34 11.70 -21.00
CA ASP A 62 30.53 10.59 -20.06
C ASP A 62 29.32 10.52 -19.11
N HIS A 63 28.31 9.78 -19.56
CA HIS A 63 26.98 9.75 -18.95
C HIS A 63 26.77 8.55 -18.01
N THR A 64 26.49 8.86 -16.75
CA THR A 64 26.03 7.92 -15.72
C THR A 64 24.60 8.24 -15.34
N SER A 65 23.72 7.24 -15.25
CA SER A 65 22.33 7.39 -14.82
C SER A 65 22.06 6.55 -13.58
N PHE A 66 21.13 6.99 -12.73
CA PHE A 66 20.82 6.37 -11.43
C PHE A 66 19.33 6.07 -11.33
N ASP A 67 18.94 4.79 -11.32
CA ASP A 67 17.54 4.42 -11.15
C ASP A 67 17.41 3.06 -10.48
N ILE A 68 16.54 2.94 -9.47
CA ILE A 68 16.29 1.69 -8.72
C ILE A 68 15.90 0.51 -9.64
N ASN A 69 15.38 0.79 -10.84
CA ASN A 69 15.00 -0.24 -11.80
C ASN A 69 16.18 -0.86 -12.56
N GLY A 70 17.36 -0.21 -12.58
CA GLY A 70 18.57 -0.70 -13.26
C GLY A 70 18.47 -0.87 -14.79
N LYS A 71 17.44 -0.31 -15.43
CA LYS A 71 17.21 -0.39 -16.88
C LYS A 71 18.06 0.62 -17.63
N ASP A 72 18.18 0.41 -18.94
CA ASP A 72 18.89 1.30 -19.87
C ASP A 72 20.35 1.60 -19.47
N GLY A 73 20.94 0.67 -18.71
CA GLY A 73 22.29 0.79 -18.18
C GLY A 73 22.43 1.77 -17.01
N ALA A 74 21.33 2.15 -16.36
CA ALA A 74 21.37 2.92 -15.11
C ALA A 74 21.93 2.08 -13.96
N LEU A 75 22.64 2.73 -13.04
CA LEU A 75 23.07 2.12 -11.79
C LEU A 75 21.84 1.87 -10.90
N PRO A 76 21.62 0.63 -10.41
CA PRO A 76 20.46 0.28 -9.58
C PRO A 76 20.63 0.80 -8.15
N ILE A 77 20.49 2.12 -7.98
CA ILE A 77 20.70 2.83 -6.71
C ILE A 77 19.39 3.50 -6.28
N ASP A 78 19.03 3.27 -5.01
CA ASP A 78 17.95 3.99 -4.36
C ASP A 78 18.49 5.33 -3.82
N LEU A 79 18.03 6.43 -4.41
CA LEU A 79 18.45 7.79 -4.03
C LEU A 79 17.94 8.21 -2.64
N SER A 80 17.06 7.43 -2.00
CA SER A 80 16.57 7.69 -0.65
C SER A 80 17.54 7.22 0.46
N VAL A 81 18.62 6.53 0.11
CA VAL A 81 19.68 6.10 1.04
C VAL A 81 21.05 6.65 0.61
N PRO A 82 22.06 6.70 1.50
CA PRO A 82 23.42 7.09 1.11
C PRO A 82 23.92 6.25 -0.07
N LEU A 83 24.59 6.89 -1.05
CA LEU A 83 25.00 6.25 -2.31
C LEU A 83 25.85 4.98 -2.14
N GLY A 84 26.57 4.85 -1.02
CA GLY A 84 27.46 3.72 -0.75
C GLY A 84 28.61 3.58 -1.76
N ARG A 85 28.91 4.65 -2.50
CA ARG A 85 29.89 4.71 -3.59
C ARG A 85 30.76 5.96 -3.48
N PRO A 86 31.83 5.91 -2.67
CA PRO A 86 32.74 7.03 -2.48
C PRO A 86 33.36 7.54 -3.78
N GLU A 87 33.52 6.66 -4.78
CA GLU A 87 34.07 6.97 -6.10
C GLU A 87 33.20 7.94 -6.93
N LEU A 88 31.94 8.12 -6.55
CA LEU A 88 30.98 9.02 -7.22
C LEU A 88 30.86 10.39 -6.53
N VAL A 89 31.49 10.55 -5.37
CA VAL A 89 31.44 11.81 -4.61
C VAL A 89 32.30 12.84 -5.35
N GLU A 90 31.69 13.98 -5.65
CA GLU A 90 32.28 15.11 -6.37
C GLU A 90 32.97 14.70 -7.68
N SER A 91 32.35 13.78 -8.43
CA SER A 91 32.93 13.27 -9.68
C SER A 91 32.31 13.86 -10.95
N PHE A 92 31.16 14.52 -10.85
CA PHE A 92 30.38 14.99 -11.99
C PHE A 92 30.46 16.51 -12.19
N ASP A 93 30.58 16.94 -13.46
CA ASP A 93 30.55 18.34 -13.87
C ASP A 93 29.10 18.87 -13.97
N MET A 94 28.15 17.96 -14.23
CA MET A 94 26.73 18.26 -14.31
C MET A 94 25.89 17.14 -13.67
N VAL A 95 24.89 17.52 -12.89
CA VAL A 95 23.88 16.62 -12.35
C VAL A 95 22.50 17.07 -12.83
N THR A 96 21.76 16.20 -13.51
CA THR A 96 20.44 16.48 -14.04
C THR A 96 19.35 15.73 -13.28
N ASN A 97 18.25 16.42 -13.01
CA ASN A 97 17.08 15.90 -12.34
C ASN A 97 15.85 16.40 -13.07
N PHE A 98 15.33 15.57 -13.96
CA PHE A 98 14.18 15.89 -14.80
C PHE A 98 12.98 15.05 -14.34
N GLY A 99 12.44 15.40 -13.17
CA GLY A 99 11.28 14.73 -12.58
C GLY A 99 11.55 13.44 -11.81
N THR A 100 12.79 13.21 -11.34
CA THR A 100 13.11 12.01 -10.53
C THR A 100 12.95 12.27 -9.05
N MET A 101 13.42 13.42 -8.56
CA MET A 101 13.35 13.75 -7.12
C MET A 101 11.92 13.84 -6.59
N GLU A 102 10.92 14.07 -7.43
CA GLU A 102 9.51 14.08 -7.04
C GLU A 102 8.98 12.70 -6.59
N HIS A 103 9.76 11.65 -6.84
CA HIS A 103 9.47 10.26 -6.47
C HIS A 103 10.45 9.72 -5.40
N VAL A 104 11.42 10.51 -4.94
CA VAL A 104 12.38 10.09 -3.91
C VAL A 104 11.81 10.35 -2.52
N THR A 105 11.51 9.30 -1.77
CA THR A 105 10.81 9.38 -0.48
C THR A 105 11.61 10.12 0.61
N ARG A 106 12.91 9.85 0.77
CA ARG A 106 13.74 10.57 1.75
C ARG A 106 14.37 11.79 1.09
N GLN A 107 13.60 12.88 1.00
CA GLN A 107 14.01 14.12 0.32
C GLN A 107 15.37 14.63 0.81
N TYR A 108 15.63 14.71 2.12
CA TYR A 108 16.94 15.17 2.61
C TYR A 108 18.09 14.34 2.05
N GLN A 109 18.00 13.00 2.16
CA GLN A 109 19.03 12.11 1.65
C GLN A 109 19.16 12.19 0.13
N GLY A 110 18.05 12.30 -0.60
CA GLY A 110 18.06 12.48 -2.04
C GLY A 110 18.77 13.77 -2.45
N TRP A 111 18.44 14.90 -1.81
CA TRP A 111 19.11 16.19 -2.07
C TRP A 111 20.58 16.19 -1.65
N LEU A 112 20.93 15.51 -0.54
CA LEU A 112 22.32 15.28 -0.14
C LEU A 112 23.08 14.45 -1.19
N ASN A 113 22.46 13.42 -1.75
CA ASN A 113 23.05 12.62 -2.83
C ASN A 113 23.26 13.47 -4.09
N VAL A 114 22.27 14.29 -4.50
CA VAL A 114 22.43 15.24 -5.61
C VAL A 114 23.62 16.16 -5.39
N HIS A 115 23.71 16.77 -4.19
CA HIS A 115 24.82 17.64 -3.82
C HIS A 115 26.17 16.91 -3.87
N SER A 116 26.19 15.67 -3.37
CA SER A 116 27.42 14.87 -3.25
C SER A 116 27.95 14.41 -4.60
N LEU A 117 27.10 14.24 -5.62
CA LEU A 117 27.55 13.82 -6.97
C LEU A 117 28.33 14.94 -7.69
N ALA A 118 27.90 16.20 -7.54
CA ALA A 118 28.50 17.33 -8.25
C ALA A 118 29.82 17.78 -7.63
N LYS A 119 30.81 18.07 -8.47
CA LYS A 119 32.01 18.83 -8.08
C LYS A 119 31.64 20.23 -7.60
N VAL A 120 32.49 20.84 -6.78
CA VAL A 120 32.46 22.30 -6.59
C VAL A 120 32.65 22.97 -7.95
N GLY A 121 31.79 23.93 -8.28
CA GLY A 121 31.70 24.57 -9.59
C GLY A 121 30.83 23.81 -10.61
N GLY A 122 30.39 22.59 -10.30
CA GLY A 122 29.49 21.80 -11.14
C GLY A 122 28.08 22.37 -11.20
N LEU A 123 27.35 21.99 -12.25
CA LEU A 123 26.01 22.49 -12.54
C LEU A 123 24.92 21.51 -12.11
N PHE A 124 23.84 22.05 -11.58
CA PHE A 124 22.59 21.34 -11.34
C PHE A 124 21.53 21.81 -12.33
N LEU A 125 20.92 20.88 -13.07
CA LEU A 125 19.77 21.16 -13.93
C LEU A 125 18.54 20.45 -13.37
N HIS A 126 17.54 21.22 -12.96
CA HIS A 126 16.32 20.70 -12.37
C HIS A 126 15.10 21.06 -13.19
N ILE A 127 14.23 20.08 -13.41
CA ILE A 127 12.84 20.29 -13.76
C ILE A 127 11.98 19.56 -12.74
N LEU A 128 11.17 20.31 -12.01
CA LEU A 128 10.38 19.82 -10.88
C LEU A 128 8.93 20.31 -10.94
N PRO A 129 7.96 19.51 -10.47
CA PRO A 129 6.53 19.80 -10.61
C PRO A 129 6.10 20.91 -9.64
N GLU A 130 5.36 21.88 -10.18
CA GLU A 130 4.81 23.00 -9.41
C GLU A 130 3.62 22.53 -8.57
N THR A 131 3.57 22.99 -7.31
CA THR A 131 2.45 22.72 -6.40
C THR A 131 1.12 23.13 -7.02
N GLY A 132 0.09 22.28 -6.86
CA GLY A 132 -1.27 22.54 -7.34
C GLY A 132 -1.55 22.14 -8.79
N THR A 133 -0.54 21.77 -9.58
CA THR A 133 -0.73 21.46 -11.01
C THR A 133 -0.59 19.97 -11.36
N TRP A 134 -0.15 19.12 -10.42
CA TRP A 134 0.09 17.68 -10.63
C TRP A 134 -0.68 16.78 -9.64
N PRO A 135 -2.02 16.65 -9.75
CA PRO A 135 -2.79 15.82 -8.82
C PRO A 135 -2.55 14.32 -9.06
N GLY A 136 -1.95 13.62 -8.08
CA GLY A 136 -1.84 12.16 -8.06
C GLY A 136 -0.72 11.54 -8.91
N TYR A 137 0.13 12.36 -9.56
CA TYR A 137 1.22 11.88 -10.41
C TYR A 137 2.57 11.76 -9.67
N CYS A 138 2.84 12.62 -8.70
CA CYS A 138 4.11 12.70 -7.97
C CYS A 138 3.92 12.76 -6.45
N GLU A 139 4.88 12.20 -5.70
CA GLU A 139 4.85 12.21 -4.23
C GLU A 139 5.15 13.61 -3.70
N TYR A 140 6.15 14.28 -4.30
CA TYR A 140 6.58 15.63 -3.95
C TYR A 140 6.33 16.66 -5.06
N ARG A 141 5.89 17.85 -4.65
CA ARG A 141 5.81 19.06 -5.46
C ARG A 141 6.59 20.17 -4.79
N TYR A 142 6.87 21.21 -5.55
CA TYR A 142 7.76 22.29 -5.11
C TYR A 142 7.05 23.62 -5.32
N GLY A 143 7.10 24.47 -4.30
CA GLY A 143 6.59 25.84 -4.35
C GLY A 143 7.60 26.81 -4.98
N GLU A 144 7.16 28.04 -5.24
CA GLU A 144 7.96 29.09 -5.88
C GLU A 144 9.26 29.39 -5.12
N ASP A 145 9.22 29.33 -3.79
CA ASP A 145 10.35 29.65 -2.91
C ASP A 145 11.38 28.51 -2.79
N PHE A 146 11.10 27.34 -3.38
CA PHE A 146 11.93 26.15 -3.19
C PHE A 146 13.38 26.35 -3.66
N PHE A 147 13.58 26.75 -4.92
CA PHE A 147 14.93 26.92 -5.47
C PHE A 147 15.71 28.06 -4.82
N PRO A 148 15.12 29.26 -4.57
CA PRO A 148 15.75 30.29 -3.76
C PRO A 148 16.21 29.79 -2.38
N ALA A 149 15.34 29.06 -1.66
CA ALA A 149 15.67 28.52 -0.34
C ALA A 149 16.76 27.44 -0.41
N LEU A 150 16.69 26.54 -1.39
CA LEU A 150 17.68 25.49 -1.60
C LEU A 150 19.06 26.10 -1.88
N ALA A 151 19.12 27.10 -2.76
CA ALA A 151 20.36 27.78 -3.11
C ALA A 151 20.99 28.50 -1.92
N ALA A 152 20.19 29.25 -1.15
CA ALA A 152 20.66 29.93 0.06
C ALA A 152 21.13 28.94 1.14
N CYS A 153 20.45 27.79 1.28
CA CYS A 153 20.75 26.81 2.32
C CYS A 153 21.97 25.94 2.00
N CYS A 154 22.27 25.72 0.71
CA CYS A 154 23.31 24.79 0.26
C CYS A 154 24.49 25.50 -0.44
N ASP A 155 24.56 26.83 -0.37
CA ASP A 155 25.57 27.65 -1.04
C ASP A 155 25.62 27.38 -2.55
N TYR A 156 24.49 27.58 -3.22
CA TYR A 156 24.39 27.52 -4.68
C TYR A 156 24.16 28.91 -5.28
N GLU A 157 24.68 29.10 -6.48
CA GLU A 157 24.38 30.26 -7.32
C GLU A 157 23.28 29.90 -8.32
N ILE A 158 22.17 30.64 -8.34
CA ILE A 158 21.10 30.46 -9.33
C ILE A 158 21.50 31.19 -10.61
N LEU A 159 21.72 30.43 -11.69
CA LEU A 159 22.08 30.97 -13.01
C LEU A 159 20.83 31.21 -13.87
N LYS A 160 19.81 30.38 -13.71
CA LYS A 160 18.50 30.52 -14.38
C LYS A 160 17.40 29.92 -13.52
N LEU A 161 16.28 30.61 -13.39
CA LEU A 161 15.06 30.10 -12.79
C LEU A 161 13.87 30.54 -13.64
N SER A 162 13.06 29.59 -14.10
CA SER A 162 11.91 29.83 -14.96
C SER A 162 10.80 28.81 -14.70
N ARG A 163 9.60 29.08 -15.21
CA ARG A 163 8.51 28.08 -15.28
C ARG A 163 8.42 27.51 -16.69
N CYS A 164 8.13 26.22 -16.81
CA CYS A 164 7.84 25.56 -18.08
C CYS A 164 6.56 24.71 -17.98
N GLY A 165 5.73 24.73 -19.02
CA GLY A 165 4.54 23.88 -19.11
C GLY A 165 4.84 22.54 -19.78
N VAL A 166 4.20 21.46 -19.31
CA VAL A 166 4.31 20.12 -19.92
C VAL A 166 3.14 19.86 -20.88
N ASP A 167 1.93 20.26 -20.49
CA ASP A 167 0.69 20.24 -21.26
C ASP A 167 -0.38 21.03 -20.51
N GLY A 168 -0.93 22.08 -21.14
CA GLY A 168 -2.06 22.90 -20.66
C GLY A 168 -2.04 23.29 -19.18
N ASP A 169 -2.46 22.36 -18.33
CA ASP A 169 -2.66 22.53 -16.90
C ASP A 169 -1.45 22.16 -16.03
N ARG A 170 -0.49 21.38 -16.54
CA ARG A 170 0.66 20.86 -15.76
C ARG A 170 1.90 21.74 -15.91
N LYS A 171 2.39 22.28 -14.80
CA LYS A 171 3.49 23.25 -14.76
C LYS A 171 4.68 22.74 -13.94
N CYS A 172 5.87 23.12 -14.35
CA CYS A 172 7.12 22.80 -13.66
C CYS A 172 7.97 24.06 -13.47
N PHE A 173 8.83 24.02 -12.47
CA PHE A 173 9.96 24.92 -12.36
C PHE A 173 11.17 24.31 -13.04
N ALA A 174 11.86 25.11 -13.86
CA ALA A 174 13.14 24.81 -14.45
C ALA A 174 14.21 25.68 -13.81
N ALA A 175 15.21 25.07 -13.18
CA ALA A 175 16.31 25.76 -12.51
C ALA A 175 17.67 25.24 -12.96
N MET A 176 18.59 26.17 -13.22
CA MET A 176 20.00 25.91 -13.41
C MET A 176 20.76 26.60 -12.28
N MET A 177 21.54 25.82 -11.54
CA MET A 177 22.31 26.30 -10.39
C MET A 177 23.75 25.82 -10.45
N ARG A 178 24.66 26.52 -9.79
CA ARG A 178 26.07 26.12 -9.64
C ARG A 178 26.40 25.87 -8.17
N LYS A 179 27.06 24.74 -7.88
CA LYS A 179 27.59 24.43 -6.55
C LYS A 179 28.78 25.33 -6.21
N LYS A 180 28.74 26.09 -5.11
CA LYS A 180 29.86 26.96 -4.69
C LYS A 180 30.75 26.33 -3.62
N GLY A 181 30.19 25.45 -2.78
CA GLY A 181 30.94 24.74 -1.73
C GLY A 181 30.52 23.28 -1.57
N SER A 182 31.32 22.52 -0.84
CA SER A 182 31.12 21.08 -0.57
C SER A 182 30.30 20.77 0.68
N ALA A 183 29.97 21.79 1.49
CA ALA A 183 29.21 21.59 2.71
C ALA A 183 27.71 21.45 2.37
N PHE A 184 27.06 20.47 2.99
CA PHE A 184 25.60 20.33 2.95
C PHE A 184 25.04 20.52 4.36
N PRO A 185 23.93 21.25 4.53
CA PRO A 185 23.32 21.47 5.84
C PRO A 185 22.92 20.17 6.52
N SER A 186 22.83 20.18 7.84
CA SER A 186 22.19 19.10 8.59
C SER A 186 20.70 18.97 8.22
N GLU A 187 20.08 17.82 8.47
CA GLU A 187 18.68 17.58 8.13
C GLU A 187 17.72 18.58 8.78
N SER A 188 17.97 18.93 10.05
CA SER A 188 17.17 19.92 10.78
C SER A 188 17.32 21.32 10.19
N GLU A 189 18.55 21.71 9.83
CA GLU A 189 18.79 23.00 9.19
C GLU A 189 18.15 23.07 7.81
N PHE A 190 18.29 22.01 7.00
CA PHE A 190 17.71 21.92 5.67
C PHE A 190 16.20 22.16 5.70
N PHE A 191 15.48 21.41 6.53
CA PHE A 191 14.02 21.55 6.63
C PHE A 191 13.54 22.79 7.38
N SER A 192 14.43 23.50 8.09
CA SER A 192 14.08 24.80 8.67
C SER A 192 14.01 25.92 7.61
N LYS A 193 14.75 25.76 6.50
CA LYS A 193 14.87 26.76 5.42
C LYS A 193 14.12 26.34 4.15
N VAL A 194 14.15 25.06 3.79
CA VAL A 194 13.63 24.52 2.53
C VAL A 194 12.28 23.86 2.75
N ARG A 195 11.25 24.37 2.07
CA ARG A 195 9.90 23.79 2.08
C ARG A 195 9.68 22.94 0.83
N ILE A 196 9.20 21.71 1.03
CA ILE A 196 8.87 20.78 -0.06
C ILE A 196 7.43 20.33 0.13
N ASP A 197 6.58 20.66 -0.83
CA ASP A 197 5.15 20.34 -0.86
C ASP A 197 4.91 18.89 -1.31
N GLY A 198 5.46 18.02 -0.50
CA GLY A 198 5.38 16.56 -0.59
C GLY A 198 5.73 15.89 0.71
N GLN A 199 6.11 16.65 1.73
CA GLN A 199 6.01 16.17 3.08
C GLN A 199 4.56 15.72 3.33
N ALA A 200 4.41 14.43 3.64
CA ALA A 200 3.64 14.14 4.83
C ALA A 200 4.12 15.12 5.90
N THR A 201 3.29 16.13 6.15
CA THR A 201 3.36 17.01 7.30
C THR A 201 4.13 16.31 8.43
N PRO A 202 5.22 16.89 9.01
CA PRO A 202 5.78 16.35 10.24
C PRO A 202 4.61 16.15 11.16
N VAL A 203 4.32 14.90 11.55
CA VAL A 203 2.99 14.43 11.96
C VAL A 203 2.32 15.42 12.91
N SER A 204 1.66 16.42 12.34
CA SER A 204 0.99 17.47 13.07
C SER A 204 -0.48 17.14 12.92
N GLY A 205 -1.15 17.05 14.06
CA GLY A 205 -2.45 16.42 14.19
C GLY A 205 -2.37 14.93 14.60
N PRO A 206 -3.45 14.40 15.16
CA PRO A 206 -3.49 13.06 15.74
C PRO A 206 -3.19 11.97 14.70
N LEU A 207 -2.45 10.95 15.12
CA LEU A 207 -2.27 9.72 14.34
C LEU A 207 -3.55 8.90 14.37
N THR A 208 -4.00 8.45 13.19
CA THR A 208 -5.18 7.59 13.04
C THR A 208 -4.85 6.45 12.07
N ALA A 209 -5.56 5.33 12.17
CA ALA A 209 -5.36 4.21 11.24
C ALA A 209 -5.55 4.62 9.77
N ARG A 210 -6.50 5.51 9.49
CA ARG A 210 -6.74 6.06 8.15
C ARG A 210 -5.55 6.87 7.63
N ARG A 211 -4.93 7.69 8.50
CA ARG A 211 -3.78 8.51 8.11
C ARG A 211 -2.57 7.63 7.83
N LEU A 212 -2.29 6.67 8.69
CA LEU A 212 -1.20 5.70 8.52
C LEU A 212 -1.37 4.87 7.24
N ALA A 213 -2.59 4.41 6.93
CA ALA A 213 -2.87 3.69 5.69
C ALA A 213 -2.68 4.52 4.40
N GLY A 214 -2.53 5.84 4.52
CA GLY A 214 -2.22 6.73 3.42
C GLY A 214 -0.75 7.16 3.31
N MET A 215 0.11 6.71 4.23
CA MET A 215 1.55 7.04 4.22
C MET A 215 2.34 6.14 3.28
N SER A 216 3.49 6.63 2.80
CA SER A 216 4.45 5.82 2.06
C SER A 216 5.19 4.86 2.98
N ALA A 217 5.79 3.81 2.40
CA ALA A 217 6.53 2.80 3.15
C ALA A 217 7.66 3.43 4.00
N ALA A 218 8.39 4.41 3.44
CA ALA A 218 9.48 5.09 4.13
C ALA A 218 9.00 5.87 5.37
N LEU A 219 7.88 6.61 5.26
CA LEU A 219 7.31 7.34 6.39
C LEU A 219 6.81 6.40 7.49
N LEU A 220 6.25 5.25 7.12
CA LEU A 220 5.86 4.21 8.07
C LEU A 220 7.09 3.60 8.74
N ASP A 221 8.17 3.37 7.98
CA ASP A 221 9.45 2.85 8.47
C ASP A 221 10.11 3.82 9.47
N ASP A 222 10.16 5.12 9.15
CA ASP A 222 10.71 6.17 10.03
C ASP A 222 9.86 6.34 11.30
N LEU A 223 8.53 6.34 11.14
CA LEU A 223 7.62 6.37 12.29
C LEU A 223 7.77 5.11 13.17
N TYR A 224 8.01 3.94 12.59
CA TYR A 224 8.26 2.72 13.35
C TYR A 224 9.61 2.77 14.09
N ALA A 225 10.68 3.20 13.41
CA ALA A 225 12.03 3.28 13.95
C ALA A 225 12.18 4.31 15.09
N SER A 226 11.36 5.35 15.08
CA SER A 226 11.32 6.40 16.12
C SER A 226 10.57 6.01 17.39
N ARG A 227 9.93 4.83 17.43
CA ARG A 227 9.16 4.34 18.58
C ARG A 227 9.83 3.17 19.29
N GLY A 228 9.50 3.01 20.57
CA GLY A 228 9.82 1.80 21.34
C GLY A 228 8.70 0.75 21.23
N ALA A 229 8.91 -0.43 21.83
CA ALA A 229 7.93 -1.51 21.85
C ALA A 229 6.56 -1.08 22.39
N GLY A 230 6.53 -0.27 23.45
CA GLY A 230 5.30 0.04 24.19
C GLY A 230 4.86 -1.15 25.05
N SER A 231 3.60 -1.13 25.48
CA SER A 231 2.99 -2.23 26.24
C SER A 231 2.33 -3.25 25.29
N ILE A 232 2.30 -4.53 25.68
CA ILE A 232 1.53 -5.52 24.92
C ILE A 232 0.05 -5.11 24.97
N PRO A 233 -0.62 -4.92 23.81
CA PRO A 233 -2.00 -4.47 23.80
C PRO A 233 -2.92 -5.42 24.56
N GLN A 234 -4.04 -4.89 25.07
CA GLN A 234 -5.08 -5.69 25.69
C GLN A 234 -6.38 -5.60 24.88
N GLY A 235 -6.96 -6.75 24.54
CA GLY A 235 -8.30 -6.80 23.95
C GLY A 235 -8.33 -6.78 22.43
N ASP A 236 -9.47 -6.37 21.88
CA ASP A 236 -9.84 -6.52 20.47
C ASP A 236 -9.38 -5.29 19.66
N SER A 237 -8.61 -5.52 18.59
CA SER A 237 -8.08 -4.45 17.73
C SER A 237 -8.69 -4.49 16.33
N ARG A 238 -8.87 -3.33 15.70
CA ARG A 238 -9.21 -3.23 14.28
C ARG A 238 -7.94 -3.20 13.44
N GLY A 239 -7.83 -4.13 12.49
CA GLY A 239 -6.71 -4.26 11.58
C GLY A 239 -6.94 -3.52 10.27
N THR A 240 -5.93 -2.80 9.78
CA THR A 240 -5.85 -2.34 8.39
C THR A 240 -4.51 -2.78 7.80
N GLY A 241 -4.54 -3.66 6.80
CA GLY A 241 -3.34 -4.03 6.05
C GLY A 241 -2.99 -2.93 5.05
N ILE A 242 -1.71 -2.62 4.90
CA ILE A 242 -1.18 -1.58 4.02
C ILE A 242 -0.23 -2.24 3.00
N PRO A 243 -0.76 -2.99 2.03
CA PRO A 243 0.05 -3.56 0.96
C PRO A 243 0.52 -2.45 0.02
N LEU A 244 1.76 -2.55 -0.46
CA LEU A 244 2.35 -1.59 -1.42
C LEU A 244 2.26 -0.13 -0.94
N ALA A 245 2.61 0.14 0.32
CA ALA A 245 2.46 1.46 0.95
C ALA A 245 3.05 2.60 0.09
N GLY A 246 2.27 3.66 -0.11
CA GLY A 246 2.62 4.82 -0.97
C GLY A 246 2.10 4.72 -2.41
N SER A 247 1.60 3.56 -2.85
CA SER A 247 1.01 3.38 -4.19
C SER A 247 -0.43 3.91 -4.27
N PHE A 248 -0.87 4.32 -5.47
CA PHE A 248 -2.29 4.61 -5.72
C PHE A 248 -3.20 3.38 -5.47
N LEU A 249 -2.66 2.16 -5.54
CA LEU A 249 -3.38 0.92 -5.25
C LEU A 249 -3.50 0.61 -3.75
N THR A 250 -2.72 1.27 -2.87
CA THR A 250 -2.71 0.97 -1.43
C THR A 250 -4.09 1.05 -0.82
N ARG A 251 -4.84 2.14 -1.07
CA ARG A 251 -6.16 2.37 -0.46
C ARG A 251 -7.22 1.38 -0.97
N PRO A 252 -7.37 1.12 -2.28
CA PRO A 252 -8.24 0.06 -2.78
C PRO A 252 -7.91 -1.32 -2.17
N LEU A 253 -6.63 -1.71 -2.16
CA LEU A 253 -6.21 -3.02 -1.65
C LEU A 253 -6.36 -3.14 -0.13
N ALA A 254 -6.06 -2.07 0.62
CA ALA A 254 -6.28 -2.03 2.07
C ALA A 254 -7.77 -2.19 2.41
N ARG A 255 -8.67 -1.51 1.67
CA ARG A 255 -10.12 -1.66 1.82
C ARG A 255 -10.58 -3.08 1.53
N ALA A 256 -10.18 -3.66 0.40
CA ALA A 256 -10.51 -5.06 0.07
C ALA A 256 -9.93 -6.04 1.10
N GLY A 257 -8.67 -5.84 1.49
CA GLY A 257 -7.97 -6.64 2.48
C GLY A 257 -8.62 -6.58 3.86
N SER A 258 -9.19 -5.44 4.28
CA SER A 258 -9.93 -5.32 5.54
C SER A 258 -11.22 -6.18 5.59
N LEU A 259 -11.73 -6.61 4.43
CA LEU A 259 -12.84 -7.58 4.37
C LEU A 259 -12.35 -8.99 4.68
N LEU A 260 -11.07 -9.29 4.41
CA LEU A 260 -10.43 -10.58 4.66
C LEU A 260 -9.79 -10.63 6.05
N TRP A 261 -9.11 -9.57 6.48
CA TRP A 261 -8.38 -9.49 7.75
C TRP A 261 -8.84 -8.27 8.56
N GLN A 262 -9.33 -8.48 9.79
CA GLN A 262 -10.00 -7.44 10.59
C GLN A 262 -9.23 -7.03 11.84
N GLY A 263 -8.01 -7.54 12.03
CA GLY A 263 -7.17 -7.22 13.19
C GLY A 263 -6.89 -8.43 14.05
N LYS A 264 -6.67 -8.21 15.34
CA LYS A 264 -6.18 -9.22 16.28
C LYS A 264 -6.85 -9.06 17.65
N VAL A 265 -6.78 -10.08 18.49
CA VAL A 265 -7.25 -10.01 19.89
C VAL A 265 -6.12 -10.47 20.79
N PHE A 266 -5.71 -9.59 21.70
CA PHE A 266 -4.58 -9.81 22.59
C PHE A 266 -5.03 -10.24 23.97
N TYR A 267 -4.31 -11.22 24.54
CA TYR A 267 -4.49 -11.75 25.88
C TYR A 267 -3.15 -11.68 26.64
N PRO A 268 -2.81 -10.51 27.23
CA PRO A 268 -1.54 -10.32 27.93
C PRO A 268 -1.31 -11.33 29.06
N ALA A 269 -2.35 -11.67 29.82
CA ALA A 269 -2.29 -12.62 30.93
C ALA A 269 -1.81 -14.03 30.54
N THR A 270 -2.00 -14.41 29.26
CA THR A 270 -1.56 -15.70 28.73
C THR A 270 -0.44 -15.54 27.70
N SER A 271 0.07 -14.33 27.47
CA SER A 271 1.07 -14.02 26.43
C SER A 271 0.68 -14.56 25.05
N THR A 272 -0.61 -14.50 24.72
CA THR A 272 -1.13 -15.01 23.44
C THR A 272 -1.97 -13.98 22.71
N LEU A 273 -2.14 -14.25 21.41
CA LEU A 273 -2.98 -13.49 20.50
C LEU A 273 -3.73 -14.42 19.58
N ILE A 274 -4.90 -13.98 19.12
CA ILE A 274 -5.66 -14.65 18.08
C ILE A 274 -5.92 -13.66 16.94
N ASN A 275 -5.63 -14.07 15.72
CA ASN A 275 -5.85 -13.26 14.53
C ASN A 275 -7.34 -13.25 14.11
N LYS A 276 -7.83 -12.17 13.51
CA LYS A 276 -9.20 -12.08 12.99
C LYS A 276 -9.18 -12.10 11.47
N VAL A 277 -9.69 -13.19 10.90
CA VAL A 277 -9.81 -13.40 9.45
C VAL A 277 -11.28 -13.68 9.13
N LEU A 278 -11.87 -12.94 8.21
CA LEU A 278 -13.30 -12.97 7.86
C LEU A 278 -14.23 -12.84 9.08
N GLY A 279 -13.79 -12.15 10.13
CA GLY A 279 -14.50 -12.02 11.41
C GLY A 279 -14.36 -13.23 12.34
N ILE A 280 -13.63 -14.27 11.95
CA ILE A 280 -13.29 -15.45 12.75
C ILE A 280 -12.02 -15.19 13.53
N ARG A 281 -12.01 -15.54 14.82
CA ARG A 281 -10.77 -15.62 15.62
C ARG A 281 -10.03 -16.92 15.28
N LEU A 282 -9.07 -16.84 14.36
CA LEU A 282 -8.23 -17.94 13.87
C LEU A 282 -6.77 -17.68 14.18
N PHE A 283 -5.97 -18.75 14.18
CA PHE A 283 -4.51 -18.70 14.30
C PHE A 283 -4.02 -18.05 15.60
N VAL A 284 -3.74 -18.90 16.58
CA VAL A 284 -3.12 -18.47 17.83
C VAL A 284 -1.66 -18.13 17.55
N ALA A 285 -1.15 -17.08 18.20
CA ALA A 285 0.26 -16.71 18.21
C ALA A 285 0.73 -16.45 19.64
N ARG A 286 2.03 -16.63 19.88
CA ARG A 286 2.68 -16.16 21.10
C ARG A 286 3.00 -14.68 20.94
N VAL A 287 2.89 -13.94 22.04
CA VAL A 287 3.20 -12.50 22.08
C VAL A 287 4.20 -12.23 23.20
N TYR A 288 5.31 -11.60 22.84
CA TYR A 288 6.38 -11.26 23.77
C TYR A 288 7.18 -10.06 23.25
N VAL A 289 7.94 -9.40 24.12
CA VAL A 289 8.88 -8.35 23.69
C VAL A 289 10.18 -9.02 23.23
N GLY A 290 10.67 -8.63 22.06
CA GLY A 290 11.90 -9.16 21.49
C GLY A 290 12.55 -8.17 20.52
N GLU A 291 13.61 -8.60 19.86
CA GLU A 291 14.35 -7.77 18.90
C GLU A 291 13.59 -7.62 17.57
N SER A 292 13.50 -6.39 17.06
CA SER A 292 12.95 -6.10 15.73
C SER A 292 13.89 -6.59 14.63
N TRP A 293 13.33 -7.21 13.59
CA TRP A 293 14.09 -7.56 12.39
C TRP A 293 14.37 -6.38 11.48
N PHE A 294 13.72 -5.23 11.72
CA PHE A 294 13.89 -4.01 10.95
C PHE A 294 15.10 -3.19 11.41
N ASP A 295 15.20 -2.91 12.71
CA ASP A 295 16.18 -1.96 13.25
C ASP A 295 16.94 -2.45 14.50
N GLY A 296 16.74 -3.70 14.92
CA GLY A 296 17.39 -4.29 16.10
C GLY A 296 16.89 -3.76 17.45
N LYS A 297 15.96 -2.79 17.48
CA LYS A 297 15.43 -2.25 18.74
C LYS A 297 14.28 -3.12 19.29
N PRO A 298 13.93 -3.02 20.59
CA PRO A 298 12.80 -3.75 21.16
C PRO A 298 11.48 -3.50 20.41
N ALA A 299 10.74 -4.57 20.14
CA ALA A 299 9.41 -4.56 19.55
C ALA A 299 8.54 -5.67 20.16
N ILE A 300 7.22 -5.54 20.05
CA ILE A 300 6.31 -6.61 20.43
C ILE A 300 6.21 -7.59 19.26
N ILE A 301 6.65 -8.81 19.50
CA ILE A 301 6.70 -9.87 18.50
C ILE A 301 5.43 -10.70 18.59
N VAL A 302 4.83 -10.96 17.44
CA VAL A 302 3.72 -11.89 17.28
C VAL A 302 4.24 -13.07 16.46
N ASP A 303 4.49 -14.18 17.16
CA ASP A 303 5.13 -15.36 16.58
C ASP A 303 4.11 -16.49 16.42
N TYR A 304 3.86 -16.88 15.17
CA TYR A 304 2.97 -17.98 14.81
C TYR A 304 3.72 -19.33 14.72
N GLN A 305 5.05 -19.33 14.89
CA GLN A 305 5.85 -20.55 14.84
C GLN A 305 5.42 -21.50 15.96
N GLY A 306 5.08 -22.74 15.59
CA GLY A 306 4.67 -23.78 16.53
C GLY A 306 3.23 -23.69 17.04
N THR A 307 2.47 -22.66 16.66
CA THR A 307 1.07 -22.48 17.11
C THR A 307 0.04 -22.58 15.99
N SER A 308 0.46 -22.46 14.72
CA SER A 308 -0.39 -22.64 13.54
C SER A 308 0.42 -23.23 12.39
N TRP A 309 -0.06 -24.32 11.78
CA TRP A 309 0.60 -24.90 10.59
C TRP A 309 0.55 -23.97 9.38
N LEU A 310 -0.61 -23.33 9.13
CA LEU A 310 -0.83 -22.42 8.00
C LEU A 310 -0.07 -21.09 8.13
N CYS A 311 0.12 -20.61 9.38
CA CYS A 311 0.77 -19.31 9.63
C CYS A 311 2.16 -19.45 10.24
N GLY A 312 2.68 -20.66 10.45
CA GLY A 312 3.97 -20.90 11.10
C GLY A 312 5.17 -20.14 10.51
N PRO A 313 5.23 -19.92 9.19
CA PRO A 313 6.27 -19.10 8.57
C PRO A 313 6.10 -17.59 8.78
N ILE A 314 4.99 -17.11 9.35
CA ILE A 314 4.73 -15.69 9.55
C ILE A 314 5.24 -15.24 10.91
N ARG A 315 5.90 -14.09 10.92
CA ARG A 315 6.26 -13.35 12.13
C ARG A 315 5.84 -11.90 11.93
N ASP A 316 5.03 -11.37 12.83
CA ASP A 316 4.76 -9.94 12.86
C ASP A 316 5.55 -9.28 13.99
N GLU A 317 5.81 -7.99 13.84
CA GLU A 317 6.31 -7.14 14.93
C GLU A 317 5.55 -5.82 14.93
N ILE A 318 5.26 -5.30 16.13
CA ILE A 318 4.47 -4.07 16.31
C ILE A 318 5.13 -3.13 17.32
N ARG A 319 4.87 -1.84 17.16
CA ARG A 319 5.20 -0.77 18.10
C ARG A 319 4.03 0.18 18.27
N GLU A 320 3.88 0.72 19.46
CA GLU A 320 2.87 1.74 19.73
C GLU A 320 3.34 3.09 19.15
N VAL A 321 2.50 3.70 18.30
CA VAL A 321 2.80 5.00 17.65
C VAL A 321 2.00 6.15 18.27
N SER A 322 0.88 5.83 18.93
CA SER A 322 -0.01 6.73 19.68
C SER A 322 -0.83 5.86 20.65
N PRO A 323 -1.35 6.37 21.78
CA PRO A 323 -2.11 5.56 22.73
C PRO A 323 -3.22 4.73 22.06
N GLY A 324 -3.11 3.41 22.16
CA GLY A 324 -4.07 2.46 21.57
C GLY A 324 -3.92 2.26 20.04
N LEU A 325 -2.92 2.83 19.40
CA LEU A 325 -2.67 2.70 17.96
C LEU A 325 -1.27 2.12 17.73
N TYR A 326 -1.22 0.96 17.07
CA TYR A 326 0.02 0.21 16.84
C TYR A 326 0.30 0.10 15.35
N LEU A 327 1.53 0.41 14.96
CA LEU A 327 2.06 0.17 13.62
C LEU A 327 2.82 -1.16 13.63
N GLY A 328 2.62 -1.96 12.60
CA GLY A 328 3.18 -3.29 12.49
C GLY A 328 3.78 -3.60 11.13
N MET A 329 4.73 -4.53 11.14
CA MET A 329 5.37 -5.10 9.96
C MET A 329 5.17 -6.61 9.97
N ALA A 330 4.70 -7.17 8.85
CA ALA A 330 4.52 -8.60 8.68
C ALA A 330 5.66 -9.18 7.84
N TYR A 331 6.27 -10.26 8.33
CA TYR A 331 7.39 -10.92 7.68
C TYR A 331 7.06 -12.37 7.34
N LEU A 332 7.57 -12.81 6.19
CA LEU A 332 7.74 -14.23 5.90
C LEU A 332 9.14 -14.63 6.37
N ARG A 333 9.21 -15.66 7.21
CA ARG A 333 10.44 -16.24 7.75
C ARG A 333 11.21 -16.98 6.66
N THR A 334 11.98 -16.22 5.90
CA THR A 334 12.97 -16.69 4.93
C THR A 334 14.39 -16.35 5.42
N ALA A 335 15.43 -16.89 4.79
CA ALA A 335 16.82 -16.52 5.11
C ALA A 335 17.04 -15.00 5.05
N ALA A 336 16.38 -14.32 4.10
CA ALA A 336 16.42 -12.87 3.92
C ALA A 336 15.39 -12.08 4.75
N ARG A 337 14.60 -12.73 5.62
CA ARG A 337 13.56 -12.09 6.46
C ARG A 337 12.64 -11.18 5.63
N LYS A 338 12.03 -11.72 4.57
CA LYS A 338 11.27 -10.92 3.60
C LYS A 338 10.05 -10.24 4.23
N ARG A 339 10.05 -8.91 4.27
CA ARG A 339 8.89 -8.11 4.67
C ARG A 339 7.79 -8.20 3.61
N VAL A 340 6.57 -8.47 4.04
CA VAL A 340 5.40 -8.69 3.16
C VAL A 340 4.53 -7.44 3.07
N LEU A 341 4.25 -6.79 4.20
CA LEU A 341 3.43 -5.58 4.27
C LEU A 341 3.59 -4.84 5.61
N HIS A 342 3.19 -3.57 5.63
CA HIS A 342 2.85 -2.85 6.85
C HIS A 342 1.38 -3.06 7.21
N PHE A 343 1.04 -2.95 8.49
CA PHE A 343 -0.34 -2.95 8.94
C PHE A 343 -0.51 -2.08 10.17
N VAL A 344 -1.74 -1.69 10.47
CA VAL A 344 -2.09 -0.95 11.68
C VAL A 344 -3.11 -1.71 12.50
N LEU A 345 -2.97 -1.65 13.82
CA LEU A 345 -3.95 -2.12 14.79
C LEU A 345 -4.46 -0.94 15.61
N ASP A 346 -5.77 -0.72 15.57
CA ASP A 346 -6.45 0.33 16.30
C ASP A 346 -7.28 -0.27 17.44
N LEU A 347 -6.92 0.07 18.68
CA LEU A 347 -7.56 -0.32 19.93
C LEU A 347 -8.23 0.88 20.62
N THR A 348 -8.36 2.03 19.94
CA THR A 348 -8.96 3.22 20.55
C THR A 348 -10.43 2.97 20.92
N PRO A 349 -10.85 3.30 22.15
CA PRO A 349 -12.23 3.10 22.58
C PRO A 349 -13.15 4.09 21.85
N GLY A 350 -13.90 3.63 20.84
CA GLY A 350 -14.89 4.48 20.18
C GLY A 350 -15.34 4.03 18.80
N GLU A 351 -14.49 3.33 18.04
CA GLU A 351 -14.89 2.83 16.73
C GLU A 351 -15.34 1.37 16.78
N SER A 352 -16.62 1.16 17.09
CA SER A 352 -17.29 -0.12 16.82
C SER A 352 -17.09 -0.54 15.36
N PRO A 353 -16.85 -1.84 15.06
CA PRO A 353 -16.52 -2.31 13.72
C PRO A 353 -17.54 -1.85 12.67
N PRO A 354 -17.13 -1.57 11.42
CA PRO A 354 -18.09 -1.39 10.34
C PRO A 354 -18.98 -2.64 10.24
N ARG A 355 -20.27 -2.38 10.03
CA ARG A 355 -21.40 -3.32 9.99
C ARG A 355 -21.28 -4.34 8.83
N PHE A 356 -20.27 -5.23 8.90
CA PHE A 356 -19.94 -6.17 7.82
C PHE A 356 -21.03 -7.23 7.59
N SER A 357 -22.00 -7.43 8.49
CA SER A 357 -23.12 -8.35 8.23
C SER A 357 -24.24 -7.75 7.39
N ARG A 358 -24.62 -6.48 7.59
CA ARG A 358 -25.78 -5.89 6.89
C ARG A 358 -25.46 -5.41 5.49
N ARG A 359 -24.27 -4.82 5.29
CA ARG A 359 -23.80 -4.43 3.95
C ARG A 359 -23.55 -5.65 3.07
N ALA A 360 -22.95 -6.72 3.63
CA ALA A 360 -22.77 -7.98 2.91
C ALA A 360 -24.12 -8.62 2.53
N LEU A 361 -25.09 -8.63 3.46
CA LEU A 361 -26.44 -9.08 3.13
C LEU A 361 -27.08 -8.24 2.03
N GLY A 362 -26.92 -6.91 2.05
CA GLY A 362 -27.41 -6.03 1.00
C GLY A 362 -26.82 -6.35 -0.37
N ILE A 363 -25.50 -6.55 -0.46
CA ILE A 363 -24.81 -6.93 -1.70
C ILE A 363 -25.27 -8.31 -2.20
N LEU A 364 -25.30 -9.31 -1.32
CA LEU A 364 -25.79 -10.65 -1.65
C LEU A 364 -27.23 -10.58 -2.18
N SER A 365 -28.09 -9.81 -1.51
CA SER A 365 -29.50 -9.63 -1.89
C SER A 365 -29.65 -9.04 -3.29
N SER A 366 -28.85 -8.02 -3.63
CA SER A 366 -28.82 -7.44 -4.97
C SER A 366 -28.37 -8.46 -6.01
N ILE A 367 -27.32 -9.25 -5.72
CA ILE A 367 -26.82 -10.29 -6.62
C ILE A 367 -27.91 -11.35 -6.85
N LEU A 368 -28.61 -11.80 -5.80
CA LEU A 368 -29.66 -12.81 -5.90
C LEU A 368 -30.84 -12.34 -6.77
N VAL A 369 -31.29 -11.09 -6.61
CA VAL A 369 -32.36 -10.52 -7.45
C VAL A 369 -31.91 -10.37 -8.89
N ILE A 370 -30.72 -9.82 -9.13
CA ILE A 370 -30.18 -9.61 -10.49
C ILE A 370 -29.98 -10.97 -11.18
N ALA A 371 -29.25 -11.90 -10.57
CA ALA A 371 -28.96 -13.21 -11.16
C ALA A 371 -30.24 -14.03 -11.40
N GLY A 372 -31.20 -13.99 -10.47
CA GLY A 372 -32.50 -14.64 -10.67
C GLY A 372 -33.31 -14.00 -11.80
N THR A 373 -33.32 -12.68 -11.92
CA THR A 373 -34.04 -11.97 -12.98
C THR A 373 -33.41 -12.24 -14.35
N LEU A 374 -32.09 -12.15 -14.45
CA LEU A 374 -31.36 -12.46 -15.68
C LEU A 374 -31.56 -13.92 -16.10
N GLY A 375 -31.59 -14.86 -15.16
CA GLY A 375 -31.87 -16.27 -15.44
C GLY A 375 -33.27 -16.55 -15.99
N LEU A 376 -34.25 -15.69 -15.72
CA LEU A 376 -35.59 -15.76 -16.33
C LEU A 376 -35.66 -15.09 -17.72
N LEU A 377 -34.77 -14.14 -18.00
CA LEU A 377 -34.79 -13.34 -19.23
C LEU A 377 -33.88 -13.91 -20.33
N PHE A 378 -32.82 -14.63 -19.97
CA PHE A 378 -31.89 -15.18 -20.95
C PHE A 378 -32.26 -16.62 -21.37
N PRO A 379 -32.07 -16.95 -22.66
CA PRO A 379 -32.23 -18.34 -23.14
C PRO A 379 -31.25 -19.29 -22.44
N ALA A 380 -31.67 -20.54 -22.21
CA ALA A 380 -30.88 -21.57 -21.51
C ALA A 380 -29.48 -21.82 -22.13
N GLN A 381 -29.33 -21.56 -23.43
CA GLN A 381 -28.07 -21.67 -24.17
C GLN A 381 -27.04 -20.57 -23.84
N MET A 382 -27.43 -19.54 -23.10
CA MET A 382 -26.57 -18.43 -22.68
C MET A 382 -26.20 -18.46 -21.19
N THR A 383 -26.67 -19.46 -20.44
CA THR A 383 -26.48 -19.54 -18.98
C THR A 383 -25.60 -20.73 -18.60
N PHE A 384 -24.61 -20.52 -17.74
CA PHE A 384 -23.76 -21.57 -17.19
C PHE A 384 -24.43 -22.36 -16.04
N THR A 385 -25.54 -21.85 -15.52
CA THR A 385 -26.37 -22.40 -14.45
C THR A 385 -27.68 -22.94 -15.00
N THR A 386 -28.45 -23.67 -14.19
CA THR A 386 -29.81 -24.10 -14.56
C THR A 386 -30.66 -22.94 -15.07
N ALA A 387 -31.50 -23.20 -16.06
CA ALA A 387 -32.49 -22.28 -16.61
C ALA A 387 -33.90 -22.55 -16.05
N ALA A 388 -34.00 -23.33 -14.97
CA ALA A 388 -35.29 -23.69 -14.39
C ALA A 388 -35.96 -22.48 -13.71
N ALA A 389 -37.14 -22.08 -14.17
CA ALA A 389 -37.88 -20.97 -13.59
C ALA A 389 -38.08 -21.06 -12.06
N PRO A 390 -38.42 -22.23 -11.46
CA PRO A 390 -38.55 -22.36 -10.01
C PRO A 390 -37.25 -22.05 -9.25
N PHE A 391 -36.09 -22.37 -9.83
CA PHE A 391 -34.78 -22.07 -9.24
C PHE A 391 -34.53 -20.56 -9.19
N HIS A 392 -34.81 -19.85 -10.26
CA HIS A 392 -34.63 -18.39 -10.29
C HIS A 392 -35.62 -17.66 -9.40
N GLN A 393 -36.87 -18.12 -9.34
CA GLN A 393 -37.89 -17.58 -8.42
C GLN A 393 -37.46 -17.68 -6.95
N PHE A 394 -36.88 -18.82 -6.55
CA PHE A 394 -36.32 -18.98 -5.21
C PHE A 394 -35.27 -17.91 -4.87
N HIS A 395 -34.34 -17.65 -5.79
CA HIS A 395 -33.27 -16.67 -5.57
C HIS A 395 -33.81 -15.23 -5.56
N ILE A 396 -34.78 -14.89 -6.40
CA ILE A 396 -35.44 -13.57 -6.39
C ILE A 396 -36.13 -13.32 -5.05
N VAL A 397 -36.93 -14.28 -4.58
CA VAL A 397 -37.67 -14.17 -3.30
C VAL A 397 -36.70 -14.05 -2.13
N ALA A 398 -35.64 -14.88 -2.10
CA ALA A 398 -34.60 -14.80 -1.08
C ALA A 398 -33.85 -13.46 -1.12
N GLY A 399 -33.58 -12.93 -2.31
CA GLY A 399 -32.95 -11.63 -2.50
C GLY A 399 -33.78 -10.47 -1.97
N PHE A 400 -35.09 -10.43 -2.27
CA PHE A 400 -35.98 -9.39 -1.71
C PHE A 400 -36.09 -9.48 -0.18
N LEU A 401 -36.25 -10.70 0.37
CA LEU A 401 -36.30 -10.91 1.81
C LEU A 401 -34.99 -10.47 2.50
N GLY A 402 -33.84 -10.84 1.91
CA GLY A 402 -32.52 -10.41 2.38
C GLY A 402 -32.36 -8.89 2.34
N GLY A 403 -32.84 -8.24 1.28
CA GLY A 403 -32.81 -6.78 1.11
C GLY A 403 -33.62 -6.06 2.18
N LEU A 404 -34.83 -6.52 2.47
CA LEU A 404 -35.67 -5.99 3.55
C LEU A 404 -34.99 -6.16 4.93
N ILE A 405 -34.36 -7.30 5.18
CA ILE A 405 -33.61 -7.54 6.42
C ILE A 405 -32.36 -6.65 6.49
N ALA A 406 -31.70 -6.37 5.37
CA ALA A 406 -30.53 -5.49 5.33
C ALA A 406 -30.91 -4.03 5.64
N LEU A 407 -32.05 -3.56 5.12
CA LEU A 407 -32.55 -2.20 5.30
C LEU A 407 -33.19 -1.99 6.68
N PHE A 408 -34.04 -2.91 7.13
CA PHE A 408 -34.91 -2.71 8.30
C PHE A 408 -34.65 -3.70 9.44
N GLY A 409 -34.00 -4.84 9.16
CA GLY A 409 -33.78 -5.89 10.13
C GLY A 409 -32.74 -5.56 11.21
N ARG A 410 -32.81 -6.26 12.35
CA ARG A 410 -31.76 -6.23 13.40
C ARG A 410 -30.63 -7.24 13.10
N ASN A 411 -29.47 -7.12 13.76
CA ASN A 411 -28.31 -8.00 13.52
C ASN A 411 -28.61 -9.50 13.74
N GLY A 412 -29.57 -9.84 14.61
CA GLY A 412 -30.07 -11.21 14.79
C GLY A 412 -30.74 -11.76 13.53
N HIS A 413 -31.58 -10.95 12.86
CA HIS A 413 -32.26 -11.33 11.61
C HIS A 413 -31.27 -11.54 10.47
N THR A 414 -30.24 -10.69 10.35
CA THR A 414 -29.16 -10.87 9.37
C THR A 414 -28.41 -12.19 9.56
N ARG A 415 -28.14 -12.56 10.82
CA ARG A 415 -27.49 -13.84 11.14
C ARG A 415 -28.40 -15.03 10.85
N ALA A 416 -29.67 -14.94 11.24
CA ALA A 416 -30.66 -15.96 10.95
C ALA A 416 -30.80 -16.19 9.44
N PHE A 417 -30.82 -15.11 8.66
CA PHE A 417 -30.87 -15.19 7.20
C PHE A 417 -29.62 -15.89 6.62
N HIS A 418 -28.41 -15.47 7.00
CA HIS A 418 -27.18 -16.13 6.51
C HIS A 418 -27.14 -17.62 6.90
N LEU A 419 -27.56 -17.97 8.11
CA LEU A 419 -27.62 -19.37 8.54
C LEU A 419 -28.63 -20.16 7.71
N ALA A 420 -29.85 -19.65 7.58
CA ALA A 420 -30.93 -20.33 6.88
C ALA A 420 -30.62 -20.46 5.38
N PHE A 421 -30.18 -19.39 4.72
CA PHE A 421 -29.84 -19.41 3.30
C PHE A 421 -28.59 -20.23 3.02
N GLY A 422 -27.61 -20.23 3.93
CA GLY A 422 -26.43 -21.07 3.83
C GLY A 422 -26.76 -22.57 3.96
N LEU A 423 -27.60 -22.94 4.93
CA LEU A 423 -28.09 -24.32 5.09
C LEU A 423 -28.94 -24.76 3.90
N ALA A 424 -29.81 -23.88 3.40
CA ALA A 424 -30.59 -24.15 2.19
C ALA A 424 -29.69 -24.36 0.97
N SER A 425 -28.60 -23.59 0.83
CA SER A 425 -27.64 -23.79 -0.26
C SER A 425 -26.95 -25.15 -0.16
N LEU A 426 -26.45 -25.55 1.01
CA LEU A 426 -25.87 -26.89 1.18
C LEU A 426 -26.89 -28.01 0.93
N TYR A 427 -28.13 -27.83 1.37
CA TYR A 427 -29.22 -28.76 1.08
C TYR A 427 -29.45 -28.91 -0.42
N GLN A 428 -29.45 -27.83 -1.19
CA GLN A 428 -29.63 -27.89 -2.64
C GLN A 428 -28.54 -28.72 -3.33
N ALA A 429 -27.28 -28.60 -2.91
CA ALA A 429 -26.19 -29.44 -3.44
C ALA A 429 -26.39 -30.94 -3.09
N VAL A 430 -26.83 -31.25 -1.87
CA VAL A 430 -27.13 -32.63 -1.47
C VAL A 430 -28.35 -33.18 -2.23
N ALA A 431 -29.38 -32.36 -2.41
CA ALA A 431 -30.61 -32.72 -3.11
C ALA A 431 -30.36 -32.94 -4.61
N SER A 432 -29.48 -32.13 -5.22
CA SER A 432 -28.99 -32.31 -6.59
C SER A 432 -28.32 -33.67 -6.77
N HIS A 433 -27.39 -34.02 -5.86
CA HIS A 433 -26.69 -35.30 -5.91
C HIS A 433 -27.59 -36.51 -5.64
N SER A 434 -28.55 -36.38 -4.71
CA SER A 434 -29.35 -37.50 -4.18
C SER A 434 -30.74 -37.61 -4.80
N GLY A 435 -31.10 -36.73 -5.75
CA GLY A 435 -32.43 -36.68 -6.37
C GLY A 435 -33.56 -36.28 -5.41
N LEU A 436 -33.25 -35.60 -4.30
CA LEU A 436 -34.25 -35.21 -3.30
C LEU A 436 -35.02 -33.96 -3.77
N PHE A 437 -36.23 -33.76 -3.23
CA PHE A 437 -37.00 -32.55 -3.50
C PHE A 437 -36.18 -31.27 -3.20
N PRO A 438 -36.17 -30.23 -4.06
CA PRO A 438 -36.90 -30.06 -5.32
C PRO A 438 -36.10 -30.36 -6.61
N ALA A 439 -35.26 -31.40 -6.65
CA ALA A 439 -34.38 -31.72 -7.81
C ALA A 439 -35.10 -31.75 -9.17
N THR A 440 -36.31 -32.33 -9.20
CA THR A 440 -37.13 -32.40 -10.41
C THR A 440 -37.58 -31.04 -10.93
N TYR A 441 -37.74 -30.05 -10.05
CA TYR A 441 -38.17 -28.70 -10.39
C TYR A 441 -36.99 -27.78 -10.71
N PHE A 442 -35.90 -27.89 -9.94
CA PHE A 442 -34.78 -26.96 -9.99
C PHE A 442 -33.74 -27.35 -11.04
N ARG A 443 -33.67 -28.64 -11.43
CA ARG A 443 -32.82 -29.15 -12.52
C ARG A 443 -31.38 -28.60 -12.46
N TRP A 444 -30.76 -28.66 -11.28
CA TRP A 444 -29.44 -28.10 -11.05
C TRP A 444 -28.38 -28.70 -11.97
N THR A 445 -27.39 -27.89 -12.31
CA THR A 445 -26.17 -28.28 -13.01
C THR A 445 -25.03 -28.48 -12.01
N ARG A 446 -23.92 -29.08 -12.46
CA ARG A 446 -22.69 -29.17 -11.64
C ARG A 446 -22.14 -27.79 -11.25
N ALA A 447 -22.32 -26.78 -12.11
CA ALA A 447 -21.91 -25.42 -11.79
C ALA A 447 -22.74 -24.85 -10.63
N ASP A 448 -24.04 -25.14 -10.62
CA ASP A 448 -24.91 -24.79 -9.49
C ASP A 448 -24.41 -25.46 -8.20
N ASP A 449 -24.09 -26.75 -8.21
CA ASP A 449 -23.61 -27.46 -7.01
C ASP A 449 -22.36 -26.80 -6.40
N VAL A 450 -21.38 -26.43 -7.23
CA VAL A 450 -20.16 -25.74 -6.78
C VAL A 450 -20.50 -24.40 -6.14
N VAL A 451 -21.37 -23.60 -6.78
CA VAL A 451 -21.80 -22.30 -6.25
C VAL A 451 -22.50 -22.47 -4.90
N HIS A 452 -23.42 -23.44 -4.77
CA HIS A 452 -24.17 -23.68 -3.54
C HIS A 452 -23.30 -24.20 -2.39
N ILE A 453 -22.30 -25.04 -2.67
CA ILE A 453 -21.36 -25.52 -1.65
C ILE A 453 -20.52 -24.35 -1.13
N VAL A 454 -19.91 -23.57 -2.02
CA VAL A 454 -19.04 -22.45 -1.66
C VAL A 454 -19.83 -21.37 -0.92
N LEU A 455 -20.99 -20.98 -1.46
CA LEU A 455 -21.86 -19.97 -0.84
C LEU A 455 -22.44 -20.46 0.49
N GLY A 456 -22.87 -21.73 0.56
CA GLY A 456 -23.44 -22.34 1.75
C GLY A 456 -22.48 -22.35 2.93
N VAL A 457 -21.25 -22.83 2.72
CA VAL A 457 -20.19 -22.82 3.74
C VAL A 457 -19.87 -21.40 4.18
N ALA A 458 -19.73 -20.46 3.24
CA ALA A 458 -19.38 -19.07 3.53
C ALA A 458 -20.45 -18.38 4.40
N LEU A 459 -21.73 -18.59 4.11
CA LEU A 459 -22.83 -17.96 4.84
C LEU A 459 -23.06 -18.58 6.22
N ILE A 460 -22.95 -19.90 6.36
CA ILE A 460 -23.01 -20.57 7.67
C ILE A 460 -21.86 -20.10 8.56
N ALA A 461 -20.65 -19.98 7.99
CA ALA A 461 -19.52 -19.40 8.71
C ALA A 461 -19.87 -17.98 9.18
N LEU A 462 -20.28 -17.08 8.27
CA LEU A 462 -20.68 -15.71 8.61
C LEU A 462 -21.76 -15.63 9.71
N ALA A 463 -22.69 -16.59 9.75
CA ALA A 463 -23.75 -16.64 10.76
C ALA A 463 -23.28 -17.16 12.12
N ALA A 464 -22.51 -18.26 12.15
CA ALA A 464 -22.03 -18.92 13.36
C ALA A 464 -21.06 -18.05 14.17
N LEU A 465 -20.37 -17.13 13.50
CA LEU A 465 -19.37 -16.23 14.10
C LEU A 465 -19.98 -14.96 14.67
N GLY A 466 -21.20 -14.64 14.26
CA GLY A 466 -21.94 -13.51 14.80
C GLY A 466 -22.51 -13.77 16.19
N GLY A 467 -23.04 -14.97 16.46
CA GLY A 467 -23.84 -15.25 17.66
C GLY A 467 -23.16 -16.18 18.65
N GLY A 468 -23.05 -15.76 19.92
CA GLY A 468 -23.12 -16.49 21.21
C GLY A 468 -22.48 -17.88 21.43
N PHE A 469 -22.27 -18.69 20.40
CA PHE A 469 -21.73 -20.05 20.44
C PHE A 469 -20.30 -20.07 21.00
N LEU A 470 -19.47 -19.09 20.63
CA LEU A 470 -18.14 -18.91 21.22
C LEU A 470 -18.18 -18.46 22.68
N LYS A 471 -19.17 -17.68 23.12
CA LYS A 471 -19.32 -17.34 24.56
C LYS A 471 -19.59 -18.60 25.39
N ARG A 472 -20.41 -19.54 24.88
CA ARG A 472 -20.70 -20.82 25.53
C ARG A 472 -19.51 -21.78 25.53
N ARG A 473 -18.76 -21.85 24.42
CA ARG A 473 -17.55 -22.68 24.33
C ARG A 473 -16.41 -22.15 25.21
N GLN A 474 -16.26 -20.82 25.31
CA GLN A 474 -15.32 -20.15 26.21
C GLN A 474 -15.71 -20.30 27.69
N ALA A 475 -17.01 -20.26 28.02
CA ALA A 475 -17.49 -20.57 29.38
C ALA A 475 -17.19 -22.04 29.77
N LYS A 476 -17.30 -22.97 28.82
CA LYS A 476 -17.00 -24.40 29.03
C LYS A 476 -15.50 -24.66 29.18
N LEU A 477 -14.66 -23.92 28.44
CA LEU A 477 -13.19 -23.95 28.58
C LEU A 477 -12.74 -23.31 29.90
N ARG A 478 -13.33 -22.18 30.31
CA ARG A 478 -13.10 -21.54 31.63
C ARG A 478 -13.38 -22.48 32.80
N ARG A 479 -14.47 -23.25 32.76
CA ARG A 479 -14.80 -24.24 33.81
C ARG A 479 -13.78 -25.38 33.87
N ARG A 480 -13.40 -25.95 32.72
CA ARG A 480 -12.38 -27.01 32.66
C ARG A 480 -11.00 -26.55 33.13
N GLN A 481 -10.66 -25.28 32.94
CA GLN A 481 -9.38 -24.72 33.38
C GLN A 481 -9.39 -24.28 34.86
N ALA A 482 -10.55 -23.93 35.43
CA ALA A 482 -10.71 -23.73 36.87
C ALA A 482 -10.60 -25.07 37.63
N ASP A 483 -11.27 -26.11 37.12
CA ASP A 483 -11.21 -27.48 37.69
C ASP A 483 -9.79 -28.08 37.64
N GLN A 484 -8.99 -27.78 36.60
CA GLN A 484 -7.60 -28.24 36.50
C GLN A 484 -6.61 -27.46 37.36
N ASN A 485 -6.97 -26.25 37.81
CA ASN A 485 -6.12 -25.39 38.63
C ASN A 485 -6.54 -25.37 40.12
N GLY A 486 -7.52 -26.20 40.52
CA GLY A 486 -7.96 -26.32 41.90
C GLY A 486 -8.57 -25.05 42.49
N ILE A 487 -9.41 -24.33 41.73
CA ILE A 487 -10.22 -23.19 42.20
C ILE A 487 -11.70 -23.54 42.12
#